data_AF-A0A182SCG7-F1
#
_entry.id   AF-A0A182SCG7-F1
#
_cell.length_a   1.000
_cell.length_b   1.000
_cell.length_c   1.000
_cell.angle_alpha   90.00
_cell.angle_beta   90.00
_cell.angle_gamma   90.00
#
_symmetry.space_group_name_H-M   'P 1'
#
loop_
_entity.id
_entity.type
_entity.pdbx_description
1 polymer ?
#
loop_
_entity_poly.entity_id
_entity_poly.type
_entity_poly.pdbx_seq_one_letter_code
_entity_poly.pdbx_strand_id
1 'polypeptide(L)'
;MYEYAPYHYTVSKQPVYNEWILYASDHPVTYTWAVYVQKLEKNHVAFKLVLNGHSVVVQPLFGKQYETTGTKYTFTVDSELMYALEHGSVDVYPFKYYYVYDTIVFVVPNVSLYVVYDGYQVKIETPKMENHTFYGQCYV
;
A
#
# COMPACT_ATOMS: atom_id res chain seq x y z
N MET A 1 9.87 -28.31 5.96
CA MET A 1 9.48 -27.60 4.73
C MET A 1 8.23 -26.80 5.12
N TYR A 2 8.30 -25.48 5.18
CA TYR A 2 7.11 -24.65 5.43
C TYR A 2 6.36 -24.53 4.10
N GLU A 3 5.19 -25.15 3.98
CA GLU A 3 4.30 -24.91 2.85
C GLU A 3 3.67 -23.51 3.03
N TYR A 4 4.26 -22.54 2.36
CA TYR A 4 3.63 -21.24 2.18
C TYR A 4 2.52 -21.41 1.12
N ALA A 5 1.27 -21.43 1.57
CA ALA A 5 0.10 -21.40 0.72
C ALA A 5 -0.48 -19.97 0.73
N PRO A 6 -0.22 -19.14 -0.29
CA PRO A 6 -0.75 -17.79 -0.33
C PRO A 6 -2.28 -17.84 -0.43
N TYR A 7 -2.95 -17.16 0.50
CA TYR A 7 -4.40 -16.98 0.44
C TYR A 7 -4.70 -15.83 -0.51
N HIS A 8 -5.30 -16.14 -1.65
CA HIS A 8 -5.71 -15.14 -2.62
C HIS A 8 -7.19 -14.85 -2.43
N TYR A 9 -7.48 -13.59 -2.14
CA TYR A 9 -8.84 -13.10 -2.15
C TYR A 9 -9.13 -12.39 -3.47
N THR A 10 -10.32 -12.65 -4.02
CA THR A 10 -10.80 -11.92 -5.19
C THR A 10 -11.37 -10.59 -4.73
N VAL A 11 -10.97 -9.49 -5.39
CA VAL A 11 -11.46 -8.16 -5.05
C VAL A 11 -12.95 -8.06 -5.39
N SER A 12 -13.78 -7.66 -4.43
CA SER A 12 -15.23 -7.53 -4.61
C SER A 12 -15.67 -6.27 -5.37
N LYS A 13 -14.86 -5.19 -5.33
CA LYS A 13 -15.08 -3.95 -6.10
C LYS A 13 -13.78 -3.41 -6.68
N GLN A 14 -13.75 -3.24 -8.00
CA GLN A 14 -12.64 -2.59 -8.71
C GLN A 14 -12.47 -1.10 -8.31
N PRO A 15 -11.27 -0.52 -8.44
CA PRO A 15 -11.02 0.84 -8.00
C PRO A 15 -11.74 1.83 -8.92
N VAL A 16 -12.25 2.92 -8.35
CA VAL A 16 -13.05 3.93 -9.06
C VAL A 16 -12.23 5.20 -9.26
N TYR A 17 -12.51 5.91 -10.35
CA TYR A 17 -11.80 7.14 -10.68
C TYR A 17 -12.09 8.23 -9.65
N ASN A 18 -11.04 8.88 -9.17
CA ASN A 18 -11.11 9.96 -8.18
C ASN A 18 -11.79 9.59 -6.83
N GLU A 19 -11.88 8.29 -6.50
CA GLU A 19 -12.45 7.79 -5.24
C GLU A 19 -11.47 6.82 -4.58
N TRP A 20 -11.16 7.04 -3.30
CA TRP A 20 -10.35 6.12 -2.50
C TRP A 20 -11.23 5.01 -1.94
N ILE A 21 -10.95 3.76 -2.34
CA ILE A 21 -11.71 2.60 -1.87
C ILE A 21 -10.86 1.81 -0.87
N LEU A 22 -11.44 1.44 0.27
CA LEU A 22 -10.79 0.61 1.28
C LEU A 22 -10.67 -0.83 0.80
N TYR A 23 -9.45 -1.28 0.52
CA TYR A 23 -9.16 -2.62 0.01
C TYR A 23 -8.81 -3.60 1.14
N ALA A 24 -8.07 -3.13 2.14
CA ALA A 24 -7.67 -3.95 3.27
C ALA A 24 -7.52 -3.09 4.54
N SER A 25 -7.92 -3.61 5.69
CA SER A 25 -7.59 -3.08 7.02
C SER A 25 -7.70 -4.16 8.09
N ASP A 26 -7.09 -3.92 9.25
CA ASP A 26 -7.26 -4.72 10.47
C ASP A 26 -8.57 -4.43 11.21
N HIS A 27 -9.25 -3.33 10.89
CA HIS A 27 -10.52 -2.96 11.51
C HIS A 27 -11.39 -2.14 10.56
N PRO A 28 -12.74 -2.21 10.62
CA PRO A 28 -13.61 -1.48 9.68
C PRO A 28 -13.63 0.04 9.88
N VAL A 29 -13.29 0.53 11.08
CA VAL A 29 -13.38 1.96 11.44
C VAL A 29 -12.11 2.48 12.08
N THR A 30 -11.73 1.95 13.24
CA THR A 30 -10.52 2.31 14.00
C THR A 30 -9.32 1.40 13.67
N TYR A 31 -8.89 1.40 12.43
CA TYR A 31 -7.76 0.57 11.98
C TYR A 31 -6.40 1.13 12.43
N THR A 32 -5.46 0.23 12.76
CA THR A 32 -4.05 0.59 12.93
C THR A 32 -3.34 0.63 11.58
N TRP A 33 -3.84 -0.12 10.60
CA TRP A 33 -3.38 -0.02 9.22
C TRP A 33 -4.52 -0.16 8.22
N ALA A 34 -4.43 0.56 7.11
CA ALA A 34 -5.37 0.42 6.02
C ALA A 34 -4.70 0.66 4.67
N VAL A 35 -5.17 -0.06 3.66
CA VAL A 35 -4.76 0.10 2.27
C VAL A 35 -5.97 0.59 1.48
N TYR A 36 -5.83 1.76 0.90
CA TYR A 36 -6.79 2.33 -0.04
C TYR A 36 -6.23 2.33 -1.45
N VAL A 37 -7.10 2.09 -2.43
CA VAL A 37 -6.75 2.10 -3.84
C VAL A 37 -7.71 3.03 -4.58
N GLN A 38 -7.16 3.81 -5.50
CA GLN A 38 -7.89 4.74 -6.35
C GLN A 38 -7.49 4.50 -7.80
N LYS A 39 -8.46 4.48 -8.71
CA LYS A 39 -8.17 4.41 -10.14
C LYS A 39 -7.77 5.79 -10.66
N LEU A 40 -6.73 5.81 -11.48
CA LEU A 40 -6.25 6.99 -12.20
C LEU A 40 -6.49 6.81 -13.70
N GLU A 41 -6.01 7.77 -14.49
CA GLU A 41 -6.07 7.71 -15.93
C GLU A 41 -5.23 6.56 -16.50
N LYS A 42 -5.54 6.14 -17.73
CA LYS A 42 -4.81 5.09 -18.48
C LYS A 42 -4.68 3.76 -17.71
N ASN A 43 -5.68 3.45 -16.88
CA ASN A 43 -5.74 2.26 -16.02
C ASN A 43 -4.65 2.15 -14.96
N HIS A 44 -3.97 3.25 -14.63
CA HIS A 44 -3.10 3.28 -13.46
C HIS A 44 -3.95 3.28 -12.19
N VAL A 45 -3.32 2.93 -11.07
CA VAL A 45 -3.91 3.06 -9.74
C VAL A 45 -2.94 3.81 -8.83
N ALA A 46 -3.49 4.68 -7.98
CA ALA A 46 -2.78 5.19 -6.81
C ALA A 46 -3.07 4.28 -5.63
N PHE A 47 -2.12 4.19 -4.71
CA PHE A 47 -2.28 3.45 -3.46
C PHE A 47 -1.98 4.37 -2.28
N LYS A 48 -2.77 4.24 -1.21
CA LYS A 48 -2.55 4.90 0.06
C LYS A 48 -2.42 3.86 1.16
N LEU A 49 -1.30 3.88 1.87
CA LEU A 49 -1.08 3.14 3.11
C LEU A 49 -1.31 4.06 4.30
N VAL A 50 -2.24 3.69 5.17
CA VAL A 50 -2.44 4.34 6.46
C VAL A 50 -1.80 3.48 7.53
N LEU A 51 -1.02 4.08 8.44
CA LEU A 51 -0.34 3.42 9.55
C LEU A 51 -0.41 4.33 10.78
N ASN A 52 -1.15 3.91 11.80
CA ASN A 52 -1.29 4.63 13.08
C ASN A 52 -1.60 6.12 12.93
N GLY A 53 -2.48 6.47 11.98
CA GLY A 53 -2.88 7.87 11.71
C GLY A 53 -2.00 8.60 10.68
N HIS A 54 -0.84 8.07 10.33
CA HIS A 54 0.02 8.58 9.25
C HIS A 54 -0.38 7.99 7.91
N SER A 55 -0.06 8.67 6.82
CA SER A 55 -0.36 8.14 5.50
C SER A 55 0.75 8.35 4.48
N VAL A 56 0.96 7.32 3.67
CA VAL A 56 1.79 7.35 2.47
C VAL A 56 0.87 7.18 1.29
N VAL A 57 0.84 8.17 0.40
CA VAL A 57 0.20 8.05 -0.90
C VAL A 57 1.30 7.88 -1.95
N VAL A 58 1.20 6.82 -2.74
CA VAL A 58 2.07 6.58 -3.88
C VAL A 58 1.25 6.67 -5.15
N GLN A 59 1.75 7.45 -6.11
CA GLN A 59 1.12 7.62 -7.42
C GLN A 59 2.16 7.39 -8.51
N PRO A 60 1.78 6.78 -9.64
CA PRO A 60 2.67 6.67 -10.77
C PRO A 60 2.82 8.04 -11.44
N LEU A 61 4.03 8.36 -11.86
CA LEU A 61 4.30 9.47 -12.75
C LEU A 61 3.98 9.04 -14.18
N PHE A 62 3.03 9.70 -14.82
CA PHE A 62 2.67 9.42 -16.21
C PHE A 62 2.64 10.71 -17.03
N GLY A 63 3.19 10.63 -18.25
CA GLY A 63 3.40 11.78 -19.14
C GLY A 63 4.74 11.68 -19.86
N LYS A 64 4.85 12.27 -21.05
CA LYS A 64 6.06 12.17 -21.88
C LYS A 64 7.31 12.66 -21.14
N GLN A 65 7.16 13.63 -20.25
CA GLN A 65 8.26 14.17 -19.45
C GLN A 65 8.86 13.17 -18.44
N TYR A 66 8.18 12.07 -18.14
CA TYR A 66 8.62 11.07 -17.17
C TYR A 66 9.10 9.76 -17.81
N GLU A 67 8.94 9.59 -19.12
CA GLU A 67 9.37 8.38 -19.84
C GLU A 67 10.88 8.18 -19.82
N THR A 68 11.65 9.27 -19.71
CA THR A 68 13.12 9.25 -19.68
C THR A 68 13.70 9.41 -18.27
N THR A 69 12.86 9.66 -17.27
CA THR A 69 13.30 9.78 -15.88
C THR A 69 13.38 8.42 -15.21
N GLY A 70 14.41 8.17 -14.40
CA GLY A 70 14.48 6.96 -13.56
C GLY A 70 13.40 6.92 -12.45
N THR A 71 12.76 8.05 -12.16
CA THR A 71 11.71 8.18 -11.15
C THR A 71 10.34 7.86 -11.76
N LYS A 72 9.73 6.76 -11.31
CA LYS A 72 8.41 6.30 -11.80
C LYS A 72 7.25 6.63 -10.87
N TYR A 73 7.53 7.06 -9.64
CA TYR A 73 6.51 7.26 -8.61
C TYR A 73 6.74 8.53 -7.81
N THR A 74 5.64 9.15 -7.36
CA THR A 74 5.66 10.18 -6.32
C THR A 74 5.20 9.61 -5.01
N PHE A 75 5.78 10.13 -3.92
CA PHE A 75 5.40 9.83 -2.55
C PHE A 75 4.89 11.11 -1.94
N THR A 76 3.64 11.08 -1.45
CA THR A 76 3.09 12.13 -0.61
C THR A 76 2.91 11.55 0.77
N VAL A 77 3.59 12.15 1.74
CA VAL A 77 3.58 11.73 3.14
C VAL A 77 3.22 12.93 4.02
N ASP A 78 2.73 12.68 5.24
CA ASP A 78 2.61 13.75 6.22
C ASP A 78 3.99 14.26 6.68
N SER A 79 4.02 15.47 7.24
CA SER A 79 5.26 16.16 7.60
C SER A 79 6.08 15.41 8.65
N GLU A 80 5.44 14.68 9.55
CA GLU A 80 6.14 13.92 10.58
C GLU A 80 6.85 12.72 9.94
N LEU A 81 6.15 12.00 9.05
CA LEU A 81 6.73 10.89 8.32
C LEU A 81 7.84 11.34 7.36
N MET A 82 7.66 12.49 6.69
CA MET A 82 8.70 13.09 5.87
C MET A 82 9.98 13.34 6.68
N TYR A 83 9.83 13.99 7.84
CA TYR A 83 10.95 14.31 8.73
C TYR A 83 11.71 13.05 9.15
N ALA A 84 11.01 11.99 9.54
CA ALA A 84 11.69 10.77 9.96
C ALA A 84 12.33 9.98 8.82
N LEU A 85 11.75 9.98 7.62
CA LEU A 85 12.38 9.38 6.44
C LEU A 85 13.69 10.11 6.09
N GLU A 86 13.71 11.44 6.20
CA GLU A 86 14.91 12.26 5.94
C GLU A 86 16.00 12.07 7.01
N HIS A 87 15.61 11.88 8.27
CA HIS A 87 16.54 11.81 9.40
C HIS A 87 16.81 10.37 9.88
N GLY A 88 16.30 9.36 9.16
CA GLY A 88 16.54 7.95 9.47
C GLY A 88 15.93 7.48 10.80
N SER A 89 14.86 8.12 11.26
CA SER A 89 14.20 7.74 12.51
C SER A 89 13.32 6.50 12.30
N VAL A 90 13.92 5.34 12.56
CA VAL A 90 13.29 4.02 12.35
C VAL A 90 12.29 3.68 13.47
N ASP A 91 12.43 4.31 14.64
CA ASP A 91 11.63 3.98 15.83
C ASP A 91 10.21 4.56 15.78
N VAL A 92 9.96 5.53 14.89
CA VAL A 92 8.67 6.26 14.83
C VAL A 92 7.74 5.69 13.75
N TYR A 93 8.27 5.07 12.69
CA TYR A 93 7.44 4.64 11.55
C TYR A 93 7.50 3.13 11.30
N PRO A 94 6.35 2.44 11.29
CA PRO A 94 6.34 0.98 11.37
C PRO A 94 6.66 0.25 10.06
N PHE A 95 7.13 0.95 9.01
CA PHE A 95 7.32 0.35 7.68
C PHE A 95 8.68 0.62 7.05
N LYS A 96 9.08 -0.30 6.16
CA LYS A 96 10.20 -0.16 5.22
C LYS A 96 9.65 -0.28 3.80
N TYR A 97 10.32 0.32 2.82
CA TYR A 97 9.99 0.12 1.41
C TYR A 97 11.24 -0.13 0.58
N TYR A 98 11.08 -0.90 -0.49
CA TYR A 98 12.15 -1.26 -1.40
C TYR A 98 11.67 -1.17 -2.85
N TYR A 99 12.57 -0.73 -3.74
CA TYR A 99 12.36 -0.82 -5.17
C TYR A 99 12.89 -2.16 -5.69
N VAL A 100 12.06 -2.88 -6.43
CA VAL A 100 12.40 -4.08 -7.18
C VAL A 100 12.00 -3.83 -8.62
N TYR A 101 12.96 -3.41 -9.45
CA TYR A 101 12.70 -2.88 -10.79
C TYR A 101 11.64 -1.76 -10.75
N ASP A 102 10.47 -2.01 -11.35
CA ASP A 102 9.37 -1.06 -11.46
C ASP A 102 8.34 -1.24 -10.34
N THR A 103 8.61 -2.10 -9.36
CA THR A 103 7.69 -2.42 -8.29
C THR A 103 8.21 -1.86 -6.97
N ILE A 104 7.32 -1.31 -6.16
CA ILE A 104 7.60 -0.92 -4.78
C ILE A 104 7.00 -1.98 -3.86
N VAL A 105 7.82 -2.46 -2.92
CA VAL A 105 7.39 -3.39 -1.87
C VAL A 105 7.44 -2.67 -0.53
N PHE A 106 6.30 -2.51 0.11
CA PHE A 106 6.17 -2.04 1.49
C PHE A 106 6.12 -3.24 2.41
N VAL A 107 6.87 -3.15 3.51
CA VAL A 107 6.91 -4.15 4.57
C VAL A 107 6.63 -3.45 5.89
N VAL A 108 5.61 -3.91 6.61
CA VAL A 108 5.24 -3.39 7.94
C VAL A 108 5.44 -4.52 8.97
N PRO A 109 6.64 -4.67 9.55
CA PRO A 109 6.99 -5.87 10.33
C PRO A 109 6.08 -6.10 11.53
N ASN A 110 5.68 -5.03 12.23
CA ASN A 110 4.92 -5.12 13.47
C ASN A 110 3.52 -5.74 13.30
N VAL A 111 2.97 -5.67 12.09
CA VAL A 111 1.64 -6.22 11.75
C VAL A 111 1.71 -7.29 10.65
N SER A 112 2.93 -7.69 10.25
CA SER A 112 3.17 -8.66 9.18
C SER A 112 2.42 -8.34 7.87
N LEU A 113 2.32 -7.06 7.52
CA LEU A 113 1.67 -6.59 6.29
C LEU A 113 2.72 -6.38 5.19
N TYR A 114 2.46 -6.94 4.01
CA TYR A 114 3.25 -6.69 2.81
C TYR A 114 2.34 -6.12 1.72
N VAL A 115 2.77 -5.01 1.10
CA VAL A 115 2.06 -4.39 -0.01
C VAL A 115 2.99 -4.25 -1.19
N VAL A 116 2.62 -4.85 -2.32
CA VAL A 116 3.37 -4.81 -3.57
C VAL A 116 2.60 -3.95 -4.57
N TYR A 117 3.27 -2.97 -5.17
CA TYR A 117 2.65 -1.97 -6.03
C TYR A 117 3.51 -1.68 -7.26
N ASP A 118 2.90 -1.66 -8.45
CA ASP A 118 3.60 -1.46 -9.73
C ASP A 118 2.97 -0.36 -10.62
N GLY A 119 2.11 0.49 -10.05
CA GLY A 119 1.41 1.54 -10.80
C GLY A 119 0.10 1.08 -11.45
N TYR A 120 -0.13 -0.22 -11.61
CA TYR A 120 -1.35 -0.78 -12.22
C TYR A 120 -2.16 -1.63 -11.25
N GLN A 121 -1.50 -2.31 -10.32
CA GLN A 121 -2.12 -3.18 -9.34
C GLN A 121 -1.49 -2.99 -7.96
N VAL A 122 -2.27 -3.36 -6.95
CA VAL A 122 -1.85 -3.43 -5.55
C VAL A 122 -2.11 -4.85 -5.09
N LYS A 123 -1.07 -5.54 -4.65
CA LYS A 123 -1.19 -6.86 -4.01
C LYS A 123 -0.92 -6.69 -2.52
N ILE A 124 -1.79 -7.27 -1.72
CA ILE A 124 -1.79 -7.13 -0.27
C ILE A 124 -1.68 -8.53 0.30
N GLU A 125 -0.72 -8.72 1.19
CA GLU A 125 -0.50 -9.99 1.85
C GLU A 125 -0.50 -9.76 3.36
N THR A 126 -1.30 -10.58 4.03
CA THR A 126 -1.50 -10.58 5.49
C THR A 126 -1.40 -12.01 6.02
N PRO A 127 -0.99 -12.19 7.28
CA PRO A 127 -0.92 -13.52 7.87
C PRO A 127 -2.32 -14.09 8.08
N LYS A 128 -2.50 -15.38 7.84
CA LYS A 128 -3.70 -16.07 8.29
C LYS A 128 -3.68 -16.18 9.81
N MET A 129 -4.69 -15.59 10.46
CA MET A 129 -4.85 -15.62 11.91
C MET A 129 -6.20 -16.26 12.25
N GLU A 130 -6.24 -17.21 13.18
CA GLU A 130 -7.48 -17.95 13.52
C GLU A 130 -8.57 -17.07 14.14
N ASN A 131 -8.17 -16.01 14.85
CA ASN A 131 -9.09 -15.15 15.62
C ASN A 131 -9.03 -13.67 15.19
N HIS A 132 -8.52 -13.38 13.99
CA HIS A 132 -8.46 -12.01 13.48
C HIS A 132 -9.04 -11.97 12.07
N THR A 133 -9.97 -11.04 11.87
CA THR A 133 -10.64 -10.82 10.60
C THR A 133 -10.12 -9.52 10.00
N PHE A 134 -9.71 -9.58 8.74
CA PHE A 134 -9.40 -8.39 7.97
C PHE A 134 -10.63 -7.90 7.22
N TYR A 135 -10.65 -6.62 6.89
CA TYR A 135 -11.80 -5.92 6.31
C TYR A 135 -11.41 -5.19 5.02
N GLY A 136 -12.40 -4.92 4.15
CA GLY A 136 -12.21 -4.21 2.89
C GLY A 136 -12.54 -5.07 1.67
N GLN A 137 -12.38 -4.50 0.46
CA GLN A 137 -12.78 -5.18 -0.78
C GLN A 137 -12.03 -6.50 -1.05
N CYS A 138 -10.86 -6.70 -0.42
CA CYS A 138 -10.07 -7.92 -0.55
C CYS A 138 -10.44 -8.99 0.49
N TYR A 139 -11.46 -8.82 1.35
CA TYR A 139 -11.81 -9.83 2.35
C TYR A 139 -13.31 -10.10 2.41
N VAL A 140 -14.01 -9.89 1.28
CA VAL A 140 -15.45 -10.12 1.11
C VAL A 140 -15.71 -11.54 0.65
#